data_AF-A0A959YWG2-F1
#
_entry.id   AF-A0A959YWG2-F1
#
_cell.length_a   1.000
_cell.length_b   1.000
_cell.length_c   1.000
_cell.angle_alpha   90.00
_cell.angle_beta   90.00
_cell.angle_gamma   90.00
#
_symmetry.space_group_name_H-M   'P 1'
#
loop_
_entity.id
_entity.type
_entity.pdbx_description
1 polymer ?
#
loop_
_entity_poly.entity_id
_entity_poly.type
_entity_poly.pdbx_seq_one_letter_code
_entity_poly.pdbx_strand_id
1 'polypeptide(L)' 'MAMVADGSALLAGVYAVDGSSPSDAYAVRVDANGDTLWTRTYGGPNTTENVYCARLTPDGGFILSGYQRLPGNDYE' A
#
# COMPACT_ATOMS: atom_id res chain seq x y z
N MET A 1 -5.67 5.85 -8.52
CA MET A 1 -5.39 4.98 -9.68
C MET A 1 -4.38 5.69 -10.56
N ALA A 2 -3.24 5.06 -10.83
CA ALA A 2 -2.21 5.56 -11.75
C ALA A 2 -2.00 4.50 -12.84
N MET A 3 -1.96 4.91 -14.11
CA MET A 3 -1.76 4.02 -15.26
C MET A 3 -0.32 4.11 -15.78
N VAL A 4 0.26 2.97 -16.16
CA VAL A 4 1.56 2.83 -16.82
C VAL A 4 1.35 2.94 -18.34
N ALA A 5 2.38 3.37 -19.07
CA ALA A 5 2.36 3.51 -20.53
C ALA A 5 2.06 2.18 -21.28
N ASP A 6 2.21 1.03 -20.63
CA ASP A 6 1.88 -0.30 -21.17
C ASP A 6 0.42 -0.72 -20.94
N GLY A 7 -0.41 0.14 -20.33
CA GLY A 7 -1.80 -0.16 -19.99
C GLY A 7 -2.01 -0.85 -18.65
N SER A 8 -0.96 -1.16 -17.89
CA SER A 8 -1.09 -1.69 -16.52
C SER A 8 -1.48 -0.60 -15.52
N ALA A 9 -2.22 -0.97 -14.47
CA ALA A 9 -2.68 -0.04 -13.44
C ALA A 9 -2.14 -0.45 -12.06
N LEU A 10 -1.76 0.54 -11.25
CA LEU A 10 -1.45 0.34 -9.84
C LEU A 10 -2.64 0.74 -8.98
N LEU A 11 -3.08 -0.19 -8.14
CA LEU A 11 -4.04 0.00 -7.07
C LEU A 11 -3.30 -0.11 -5.74
N ALA A 12 -3.29 0.96 -4.96
CA ALA A 12 -2.77 0.95 -3.61
C ALA A 12 -3.87 1.41 -2.65
N GLY A 13 -3.99 0.71 -1.54
CA GLY A 13 -4.98 0.99 -0.51
C GLY A 13 -4.47 0.55 0.86
N VAL A 14 -5.30 0.77 1.86
CA VAL A 14 -5.07 0.27 3.22
C VAL A 14 -5.90 -0.99 3.38
N TYR A 15 -5.27 -2.09 3.82
CA TYR A 15 -5.98 -3.31 4.18
C TYR A 15 -6.18 -3.28 5.69
N ALA A 16 -7.35 -2.81 6.13
CA ALA A 16 -7.79 -2.96 7.51
C ALA A 16 -8.50 -4.31 7.59
N VAL A 17 -7.87 -5.33 8.21
CA VAL A 17 -8.52 -6.63 8.41
C VAL A 17 -9.75 -6.48 9.28
N ASP A 18 -9.70 -5.63 10.30
CA ASP A 18 -10.84 -5.25 11.15
C ASP A 18 -10.52 -3.88 11.74
N GLY A 19 -11.52 -3.03 12.01
CA GLY A 19 -11.33 -1.66 12.55
C GLY A 19 -10.67 -1.58 13.95
N SER A 20 -10.07 -2.67 14.42
CA SER A 20 -9.41 -2.86 15.71
C SER A 20 -7.97 -3.38 15.62
N SER A 21 -7.45 -3.74 14.44
CA SER A 21 -6.06 -4.19 14.29
C SER A 21 -5.16 -3.08 13.72
N PRO A 22 -3.85 -3.12 14.00
CA PRO A 22 -2.89 -2.42 13.14
C PRO A 22 -3.17 -2.77 11.68
N SER A 23 -3.37 -1.74 10.85
CA SER A 23 -3.62 -1.89 9.43
C SER A 23 -2.28 -1.91 8.70
N ASP A 24 -1.94 -3.02 8.05
CA ASP A 24 -0.80 -3.02 7.14
C ASP A 24 -1.20 -2.34 5.82
N ALA A 25 -0.25 -1.66 5.19
CA ALA A 25 -0.45 -1.14 3.85
C ALA A 25 -0.40 -2.27 2.82
N TYR A 26 -1.33 -2.28 1.88
CA TYR A 26 -1.40 -3.32 0.84
C TYR A 26 -1.35 -2.72 -0.56
N ALA A 27 -0.44 -3.24 -1.38
CA ALA A 27 -0.25 -2.83 -2.75
C ALA A 27 -0.49 -3.99 -3.71
N VAL A 28 -1.25 -3.73 -4.75
CA VAL A 28 -1.53 -4.67 -5.84
C VAL A 28 -1.12 -4.05 -7.16
N ARG A 29 -0.38 -4.82 -7.95
CA ARG A 29 -0.15 -4.51 -9.36
C ARG A 29 -0.98 -5.46 -10.20
N VAL A 30 -1.75 -4.90 -11.12
CA VAL A 30 -2.52 -5.65 -12.10
C VAL A 30 -2.03 -5.35 -13.52
N ASP A 31 -2.23 -6.28 -14.44
CA ASP A 31 -2.03 -6.06 -15.87
C ASP A 31 -3.20 -5.28 -16.49
N ALA A 32 -3.15 -5.07 -17.81
CA ALA A 32 -4.20 -4.35 -18.54
C ALA A 32 -5.56 -5.08 -18.57
N ASN A 33 -5.59 -6.39 -18.32
CA ASN A 33 -6.81 -7.20 -18.25
C ASN A 33 -7.39 -7.25 -16.83
N GLY A 34 -6.66 -6.71 -15.84
CA GLY A 34 -7.03 -6.76 -14.43
C GLY A 34 -6.48 -7.98 -13.69
N ASP A 35 -5.62 -8.79 -14.33
CA ASP A 35 -4.99 -9.94 -13.69
C ASP A 35 -3.89 -9.48 -12.73
N THR A 36 -3.83 -10.11 -11.56
CA THR A 36 -2.83 -9.75 -10.53
C THR A 36 -1.44 -10.20 -10.97
N LEU A 37 -0.54 -9.23 -11.15
CA LEU A 37 0.88 -9.47 -11.41
C LEU A 37 1.63 -9.74 -10.11
N TRP A 38 1.35 -8.96 -9.06
CA TRP A 38 1.87 -9.20 -7.71
C TRP A 38 1.07 -8.48 -6.63
N THR A 39 1.26 -8.95 -5.40
CA THR A 39 0.74 -8.35 -4.16
C THR A 39 1.89 -8.10 -3.18
N ARG A 40 1.85 -6.99 -2.44
CA ARG A 40 2.82 -6.68 -1.38
C ARG A 40 2.11 -6.09 -0.17
N THR A 41 2.58 -6.49 1.01
CA THR A 41 2.15 -5.94 2.29
C THR A 41 3.32 -5.21 2.92
N TYR A 42 3.06 -4.03 3.47
CA TYR A 42 4.04 -3.18 4.14
C TYR A 42 3.53 -2.85 5.53
N GLY A 43 4.26 -3.32 6.54
CA GLY A 43 3.93 -3.10 7.94
C GLY A 43 4.83 -3.92 8.84
N GLY A 44 4.64 -3.76 10.14
CA GLY A 44 5.46 -4.37 11.17
C GLY A 44 4.67 -4.73 12.42
N PRO A 45 5.25 -5.54 13.32
CA PRO A 45 4.58 -5.92 14.55
C PRO A 45 4.14 -4.69 15.35
N ASN A 46 2.84 -4.62 15.69
CA ASN A 46 2.22 -3.56 16.47
C ASN A 46 2.26 -2.16 15.83
N THR A 47 2.49 -2.05 14.51
CA THR A 47 2.48 -0.76 13.81
C THR A 47 1.28 -0.64 12.88
N THR A 48 0.78 0.57 12.68
CA THR A 48 -0.35 0.84 11.76
C THR A 48 0.13 1.69 10.61
N GLU A 49 0.05 1.17 9.40
CA GLU A 49 0.38 1.87 8.16
C GLU A 49 -0.88 2.37 7.47
N ASN A 50 -0.85 3.64 7.08
CA ASN A 50 -1.85 4.23 6.20
C ASN A 50 -1.16 4.71 4.94
N VAL A 51 -1.71 4.39 3.76
CA VAL A 51 -1.26 4.88 2.45
C VAL A 51 -2.33 5.78 1.87
N TYR A 52 -1.96 7.02 1.60
CA TYR A 52 -2.88 8.02 1.05
C TYR A 52 -2.71 8.23 -0.44
N CYS A 53 -1.50 7.97 -0.95
CA CYS A 53 -1.20 8.21 -2.34
C CYS A 53 -0.21 7.18 -2.86
N ALA A 54 -0.44 6.77 -4.10
CA ALA A 54 0.46 5.95 -4.89
C ALA A 54 0.65 6.58 -6.26
N ARG A 55 1.89 6.65 -6.72
CA ARG A 55 2.27 7.21 -8.02
C ARG A 55 3.27 6.30 -8.71
N LEU A 56 3.12 6.15 -10.02
CA LEU A 56 4.07 5.46 -10.87
C LEU A 56 5.29 6.34 -11.16
N THR A 57 6.46 5.72 -11.24
CA THR A 57 7.69 6.38 -11.65
C THR A 57 8.00 6.11 -13.13
N PRO A 58 8.76 6.98 -13.81
CA PRO A 58 9.05 6.83 -15.25
C PRO A 58 9.80 5.55 -15.62
N ASP A 59 10.51 4.94 -14.66
CA ASP A 59 11.21 3.66 -14.80
C ASP A 59 10.30 2.43 -14.60
N GLY A 60 8.98 2.63 -14.45
CA GLY A 60 8.01 1.54 -14.23
C GLY A 60 7.94 1.06 -12.78
N GLY A 61 8.60 1.76 -11.85
CA GLY A 61 8.44 1.59 -10.41
C GLY A 61 7.22 2.33 -9.85
N PHE A 62 7.17 2.42 -8.52
CA PHE A 62 6.08 3.08 -7.81
C PHE A 62 6.57 3.71 -6.50
N ILE A 63 5.93 4.82 -6.13
CA ILE A 63 6.10 5.53 -4.87
C ILE A 63 4.78 5.43 -4.11
N LEU A 64 4.85 4.97 -2.87
CA LEU A 64 3.76 5.00 -1.91
C LEU A 64 4.07 6.07 -0.86
N SER A 65 3.05 6.83 -0.44
CA SER A 65 3.19 7.84 0.61
C SER A 65 2.03 7.80 1.59
N GLY A 66 2.35 8.06 2.85
CA GLY A 66 1.47 7.81 3.98
C GLY A 66 2.20 7.96 5.32
N TYR A 67 1.67 7.37 6.39
CA TYR A 67 2.34 7.31 7.68
C TYR A 67 2.38 5.89 8.24
N GLN A 68 3.34 5.70 9.14
CA GLN A 68 3.40 4.57 10.06
C GLN A 68 3.19 5.10 11.48
N ARG A 69 2.24 4.52 12.21
CA ARG A 69 2.03 4.77 13.63
C ARG A 69 2.66 3.63 14.40
N LEU A 70 3.65 3.96 15.22
CA LEU A 70 4.27 3.02 16.15
C LEU A 70 3.31 2.70 17.30
N PRO A 71 3.50 1.56 18.00
CA PRO A 71 2.74 1.30 19.22
C PRO A 71 2.92 2.45 20.20
N GLY A 72 1.85 2.76 20.93
CA GLY A 72 1.93 3.71 22.04
C GLY A 72 2.93 3.16 23.05
N ASN A 73 3.99 3.92 23.29
CA ASN A 73 4.81 3.66 24.46
C ASN A 73 3.98 4.17 25.64
N ASP A 74 3.36 3.26 26.39
CA ASP A 74 2.73 3.62 27.66
C ASP A 74 3.86 3.91 28.66
N TYR A 75 4.51 5.06 28.52
CA TYR A 75 5.35 5.65 29.56
C TYR A 75 4.43 6.38 30.55
N GLU A 76 3.86 5.60 31.47
CA GLU A 76 3.42 6.11 32.77
C GLU A 76 4.62 6.49 33.65
#